data_AF-A0A951XJK9-F1
#
_entry.id   AF-A0A951XJK9-F1
#
_cell.length_a   1.000
_cell.length_b   1.000
_cell.length_c   1.000
_cell.angle_alpha   90.00
_cell.angle_beta   90.00
_cell.angle_gamma   90.00
#
_symmetry.space_group_name_H-M   'P 1'
#
loop_
_entity.id
_entity.type
_entity.pdbx_description
1 polymer ?
#
loop_
_entity_poly.entity_id
_entity_poly.type
_entity_poly.pdbx_seq_one_letter_code
_entity_poly.pdbx_strand_id
1 'polypeptide(L)'
;MKPLRKAFSLIEVVIAIAVVAGGLTVMLALLPSLVRNSEDAADVHTALRLPDAVHVALKGEMRGDFASFANGIQASGLDLVAEKDGSNVRRDDASDNPVRSRHFLIEVRGFDSGELAYNAGDAVLVMRVKVSWPYRVLSGGTLLPAVEAKDRQSITFNLALNP
;
A
#
# COMPACT_ATOMS: atom_id res chain seq x y z
N MET A 1 67.36 18.52 8.90
CA MET A 1 66.88 17.79 7.71
C MET A 1 65.53 18.39 7.30
N LYS A 2 65.44 19.03 6.13
CA LYS A 2 64.17 19.58 5.61
C LYS A 2 63.36 18.42 5.01
N PRO A 3 62.08 18.22 5.39
CA PRO A 3 61.27 17.22 4.73
C PRO A 3 61.04 17.63 3.27
N LEU A 4 61.45 16.78 2.33
CA LEU A 4 61.08 16.91 0.92
C LEU A 4 59.55 16.78 0.84
N ARG A 5 58.87 17.88 0.48
CA ARG A 5 57.44 17.85 0.16
C ARG A 5 57.29 16.99 -1.10
N LYS A 6 56.79 15.76 -0.95
CA LYS A 6 56.36 14.94 -2.10
C LYS A 6 55.18 15.64 -2.76
N ALA A 7 55.36 16.11 -3.99
CA ALA A 7 54.27 16.56 -4.84
C ALA A 7 53.63 15.33 -5.51
N PHE A 8 52.30 15.30 -5.60
CA PHE A 8 51.58 14.24 -6.31
C PHE A 8 51.89 14.29 -7.80
N SER A 9 52.09 13.12 -8.41
CA SER A 9 52.23 13.01 -9.86
C SER A 9 50.89 13.26 -10.55
N LEU A 10 50.93 13.87 -11.75
CA LEU A 10 49.73 14.11 -12.56
C LEU A 10 48.93 12.81 -12.78
N ILE A 11 49.62 11.67 -12.95
CA ILE A 11 48.96 10.37 -13.13
C ILE A 11 48.23 9.90 -11.86
N GLU A 12 48.80 10.16 -10.67
CA GLU A 12 48.16 9.84 -9.40
C GLU A 12 46.87 10.66 -9.22
N VAL A 13 46.89 11.94 -9.62
CA VAL A 13 45.71 12.81 -9.58
C VAL A 13 44.63 12.34 -10.54
N VAL A 14 44.98 11.96 -11.78
CA VAL A 14 44.02 11.45 -12.77
C VAL A 14 43.38 10.15 -12.29
N ILE A 15 44.17 9.21 -11.77
CA ILE A 15 43.66 7.96 -11.19
C ILE A 15 42.74 8.25 -10.01
N ALA A 16 43.14 9.17 -9.11
CA ALA A 16 42.31 9.54 -7.97
C ALA A 16 40.96 10.13 -8.41
N ILE A 17 40.94 11.01 -9.42
CA ILE A 17 39.71 11.58 -9.97
C ILE A 17 38.84 10.47 -10.59
N ALA A 18 39.43 9.55 -11.36
CA ALA A 18 38.68 8.46 -11.98
C ALA A 18 38.04 7.54 -10.93
N VAL A 19 38.76 7.21 -9.86
CA VAL A 19 38.24 6.39 -8.75
C VAL A 19 37.10 7.12 -8.03
N VAL A 20 37.26 8.41 -7.74
CA VAL A 20 36.21 9.22 -7.09
C VAL A 20 34.98 9.34 -7.99
N ALA A 21 35.15 9.64 -9.27
CA ALA A 21 34.06 9.75 -10.23
C ALA A 21 33.31 8.41 -10.41
N GLY A 22 34.05 7.29 -10.45
CA GLY A 22 33.47 5.95 -10.51
C GLY A 22 32.65 5.63 -9.27
N GLY A 23 33.18 5.91 -8.07
CA GLY A 23 32.46 5.74 -6.81
C GLY A 23 31.17 6.56 -6.74
N LEU A 24 31.24 7.84 -7.14
CA LEU A 24 30.06 8.72 -7.19
C LEU A 24 29.01 8.20 -8.17
N THR A 25 29.44 7.71 -9.33
CA THR A 25 28.54 7.13 -10.35
C THR A 25 27.80 5.91 -9.80
N VAL A 26 28.51 5.01 -9.11
CA VAL A 26 27.89 3.83 -8.48
C VAL A 26 26.89 4.24 -7.39
N MET A 27 27.26 5.18 -6.52
CA MET A 27 26.34 5.69 -5.50
C MET A 27 25.07 6.28 -6.10
N LEU A 28 25.19 7.12 -7.12
CA LEU A 28 24.04 7.73 -7.80
C LEU A 28 23.17 6.68 -8.51
N ALA A 29 23.79 5.64 -9.07
CA ALA A 29 23.07 4.54 -9.71
C ALA A 29 22.23 3.71 -8.72
N LEU A 30 22.64 3.63 -7.44
CA LEU A 30 21.94 2.87 -6.40
C LEU A 30 20.79 3.65 -5.75
N LEU A 31 20.81 4.99 -5.79
CA LEU A 31 19.81 5.84 -5.14
C LEU A 31 18.35 5.48 -5.53
N PRO A 32 17.99 5.27 -6.82
CA PRO A 32 16.61 4.96 -7.18
C PRO A 32 16.11 3.65 -6.57
N SER A 33 16.96 2.64 -6.48
CA SER A 33 16.59 1.36 -5.86
C SER A 33 16.39 1.51 -4.36
N LEU A 34 17.23 2.30 -3.69
CA LEU A 34 17.11 2.53 -2.25
C LEU A 34 15.83 3.29 -1.91
N VAL A 35 15.48 4.30 -2.72
CA VAL A 35 14.23 5.06 -2.57
C VAL A 35 13.03 4.16 -2.76
N ARG A 36 12.99 3.35 -3.82
CA ARG A 36 11.88 2.39 -4.07
C ARG A 36 11.72 1.39 -2.92
N ASN A 37 12.82 0.80 -2.46
CA ASN A 37 12.78 -0.14 -1.33
C ASN A 37 12.25 0.53 -0.05
N SER A 38 12.60 1.80 0.19
CA SER A 38 12.10 2.56 1.32
C SER A 38 10.61 2.88 1.20
N GLU A 39 10.13 3.21 0.00
CA GLU A 39 8.71 3.45 -0.26
C GLU A 39 7.90 2.15 -0.11
N ASP A 40 8.38 1.05 -0.69
CA ASP A 40 7.74 -0.26 -0.58
C ASP A 40 7.62 -0.70 0.88
N ALA A 41 8.68 -0.50 1.69
CA ALA A 41 8.64 -0.80 3.12
C ALA A 41 7.63 0.08 3.87
N ALA A 42 7.56 1.36 3.54
CA ALA A 42 6.58 2.27 4.13
C ALA A 42 5.15 1.86 3.78
N ASP A 43 4.89 1.49 2.52
CA ASP A 43 3.57 1.05 2.05
C ASP A 43 3.15 -0.27 2.72
N VAL A 44 4.09 -1.23 2.89
CA VAL A 44 3.85 -2.46 3.66
C VAL A 44 3.49 -2.15 5.11
N HIS A 45 4.24 -1.26 5.77
CA HIS A 45 3.95 -0.87 7.15
C HIS A 45 2.59 -0.19 7.30
N THR A 46 2.21 0.64 6.33
CA THR A 46 0.88 1.26 6.29
C THR A 46 -0.20 0.21 6.08
N ALA A 47 0.00 -0.73 5.14
CA ALA A 47 -0.93 -1.81 4.88
C ALA A 47 -1.17 -2.70 6.11
N LEU A 48 -0.12 -2.95 6.91
CA LEU A 48 -0.23 -3.69 8.17
C LEU A 48 -1.02 -2.96 9.27
N ARG A 49 -1.20 -1.64 9.15
CA ARG A 49 -1.99 -0.81 10.08
C ARG A 49 -3.43 -0.59 9.64
N LEU A 50 -3.75 -0.92 8.39
CA LEU A 50 -5.10 -0.78 7.85
C LEU A 50 -6.19 -1.66 8.50
N PRO A 51 -5.93 -2.83 9.12
CA PRO A 51 -7.00 -3.64 9.71
C PRO A 51 -7.93 -2.87 10.65
N ASP A 52 -7.38 -2.02 11.52
CA ASP A 52 -8.17 -1.23 12.47
C ASP A 52 -9.02 -0.16 11.77
N ALA A 53 -8.44 0.54 10.80
CA ALA A 53 -9.16 1.56 10.04
C ALA A 53 -10.28 0.95 9.18
N VAL A 54 -10.02 -0.23 8.60
CA VAL A 54 -11.01 -1.02 7.87
C VAL A 54 -12.14 -1.46 8.80
N HIS A 55 -11.82 -1.95 10.01
CA HIS A 55 -12.84 -2.33 11.00
C HIS A 55 -13.79 -1.18 11.32
N VAL A 56 -13.23 0.02 11.57
CA VAL A 56 -14.02 1.23 11.85
C VAL A 56 -14.89 1.62 10.66
N ALA A 57 -14.34 1.59 9.44
CA ALA A 57 -15.09 1.90 8.23
C ALA A 57 -16.26 0.92 8.02
N LEU A 58 -16.03 -0.38 8.20
CA LEU A 58 -17.06 -1.41 8.06
C LEU A 58 -18.18 -1.26 9.11
N LYS A 59 -17.83 -0.90 10.35
CA LYS A 59 -18.84 -0.55 11.37
C LYS A 59 -19.67 0.67 10.97
N GLY A 60 -19.06 1.67 10.35
CA GLY A 60 -19.77 2.83 9.81
C GLY A 60 -20.75 2.46 8.67
N GLU A 61 -20.35 1.54 7.79
CA GLU A 61 -21.16 1.07 6.66
C GLU A 61 -22.38 0.24 7.08
N MET A 62 -22.27 -0.50 8.19
CA MET A 62 -23.36 -1.32 8.72
C MET A 62 -24.62 -0.51 9.08
N ARG A 63 -24.47 0.77 9.48
CA ARG A 63 -25.57 1.70 9.81
C ARG A 63 -26.68 1.13 10.72
N GLY A 64 -26.36 0.14 11.55
CA GLY A 64 -27.29 -0.49 12.50
C GLY A 64 -28.07 -1.70 11.98
N ASP A 65 -27.91 -2.11 10.71
CA ASP A 65 -28.52 -3.33 10.17
C ASP A 65 -27.43 -4.35 9.78
N PHE A 66 -26.99 -5.11 10.78
CA PHE A 66 -25.93 -6.11 10.63
C PHE A 66 -26.31 -7.23 9.65
N ALA A 67 -27.56 -7.71 9.69
CA ALA A 67 -27.96 -8.84 8.86
C ALA A 67 -28.01 -8.48 7.38
N SER A 68 -28.55 -7.30 7.04
CA SER A 68 -28.54 -6.80 5.66
C SER A 68 -27.12 -6.56 5.16
N PHE A 69 -26.28 -5.94 6.00
CA PHE A 69 -24.87 -5.72 5.68
C PHE A 69 -24.12 -7.03 5.41
N ALA A 70 -24.25 -8.01 6.31
CA ALA A 70 -23.59 -9.31 6.20
C ALA A 70 -24.01 -10.07 4.92
N ASN A 71 -25.31 -10.07 4.61
CA ASN A 71 -25.82 -10.66 3.37
C ASN A 71 -25.28 -9.96 2.13
N GLY A 72 -25.16 -8.62 2.15
CA GLY A 72 -24.56 -7.84 1.06
C GLY A 72 -23.08 -8.19 0.84
N ILE A 73 -22.31 -8.31 1.93
CA ILE A 73 -20.90 -8.73 1.86
C ILE A 73 -20.75 -10.15 1.30
N GLN A 74 -21.63 -11.08 1.67
CA GLN A 74 -21.60 -12.43 1.10
C GLN A 74 -21.99 -12.45 -0.39
N ALA A 75 -22.97 -11.65 -0.79
CA ALA A 75 -23.48 -11.69 -2.17
C ALA A 75 -22.51 -11.05 -3.18
N SER A 76 -21.93 -9.89 -2.84
CA SER A 76 -21.13 -9.09 -3.78
C SER A 76 -19.77 -8.65 -3.25
N GLY A 77 -19.52 -8.81 -1.95
CA GLY A 77 -18.40 -8.15 -1.29
C GLY A 77 -18.55 -6.64 -1.23
N LEU A 78 -17.47 -5.99 -0.79
CA LEU A 78 -17.34 -4.55 -0.71
C LEU A 78 -15.90 -4.15 -1.02
N ASP A 79 -15.74 -3.14 -1.88
CA ASP A 79 -14.43 -2.57 -2.18
C ASP A 79 -14.31 -1.21 -1.49
N LEU A 80 -13.22 -1.04 -0.73
CA LEU A 80 -12.84 0.20 -0.08
C LEU A 80 -11.51 0.70 -0.66
N VAL A 81 -11.25 1.99 -0.51
CA VAL A 81 -10.00 2.64 -0.89
C VAL A 81 -9.46 3.47 0.26
N ALA A 82 -8.13 3.61 0.31
CA ALA A 82 -7.44 4.48 1.26
C ALA A 82 -6.34 5.30 0.59
N GLU A 83 -5.94 6.40 1.23
CA GLU A 83 -4.84 7.25 0.79
C GLU A 83 -3.47 6.60 1.12
N LYS A 84 -2.36 7.16 0.60
CA LYS A 84 -1.01 6.57 0.76
C LYS A 84 -0.56 6.46 2.23
N ASP A 85 -1.08 7.32 3.09
CA ASP A 85 -0.85 7.28 4.55
C ASP A 85 -1.76 6.29 5.29
N GLY A 86 -2.66 5.59 4.57
CA GLY A 86 -3.63 4.66 5.14
C GLY A 86 -4.86 5.34 5.76
N SER A 87 -4.98 6.66 5.62
CA SER A 87 -6.13 7.40 6.11
C SER A 87 -7.31 7.34 5.14
N ASN A 88 -8.46 7.85 5.61
CA ASN A 88 -9.65 8.10 4.78
C ASN A 88 -10.18 6.85 4.05
N VAL A 89 -10.23 5.73 4.79
CA VAL A 89 -10.81 4.46 4.32
C VAL A 89 -12.29 4.66 4.04
N ARG A 90 -12.70 4.44 2.79
CA ARG A 90 -14.07 4.66 2.32
C ARG A 90 -14.40 3.75 1.13
N ARG A 91 -15.67 3.67 0.74
CA ARG A 91 -16.11 2.88 -0.41
C ARG A 91 -15.47 3.35 -1.72
N ASP A 92 -15.09 2.41 -2.59
CA ASP A 92 -14.63 2.74 -3.95
C ASP A 92 -15.82 3.07 -4.87
N ASP A 93 -16.33 4.29 -4.75
CA ASP A 93 -17.40 4.76 -5.61
C ASP A 93 -16.84 5.46 -6.87
N ALA A 94 -17.41 5.11 -8.03
CA ALA A 94 -17.04 5.72 -9.31
C ALA A 94 -17.38 7.22 -9.37
N SER A 95 -18.33 7.68 -8.54
CA SER A 95 -18.73 9.08 -8.40
C SER A 95 -17.88 9.88 -7.41
N ASP A 96 -16.94 9.25 -6.69
CA ASP A 96 -16.08 9.95 -5.74
C ASP A 96 -15.08 10.88 -6.45
N ASN A 97 -14.66 11.93 -5.75
CA ASN A 97 -13.85 13.02 -6.27
C ASN A 97 -12.58 12.47 -6.99
N PRO A 98 -12.39 12.79 -8.28
CA PRO A 98 -11.28 12.27 -9.09
C PRO A 98 -9.91 12.84 -8.68
N VAL A 99 -9.84 13.77 -7.73
CA VAL A 99 -8.59 14.35 -7.24
C VAL A 99 -8.07 13.61 -6.00
N ARG A 100 -8.91 12.80 -5.33
CA ARG A 100 -8.49 12.10 -4.11
C ARG A 100 -7.65 10.88 -4.46
N SER A 101 -6.50 10.75 -3.81
CA SER A 101 -5.63 9.58 -3.94
C SER A 101 -6.38 8.30 -3.53
N ARG A 102 -6.18 7.22 -4.30
CA ARG A 102 -6.71 5.87 -4.00
C ARG A 102 -5.56 4.88 -4.09
N HIS A 103 -4.59 5.05 -3.19
CA HIS A 103 -3.33 4.31 -3.24
C HIS A 103 -3.51 2.85 -2.87
N PHE A 104 -4.31 2.56 -1.84
CA PHE A 104 -4.68 1.19 -1.45
C PHE A 104 -6.08 0.85 -1.97
N LEU A 105 -6.22 -0.33 -2.55
CA LEU A 105 -7.51 -0.99 -2.76
C LEU A 105 -7.68 -2.07 -1.69
N ILE A 106 -8.84 -2.11 -1.06
CA ILE A 106 -9.19 -3.01 0.04
C ILE A 106 -10.43 -3.80 -0.39
N GLU A 107 -10.22 -5.04 -0.78
CA GLU A 107 -11.27 -5.95 -1.23
C GLU A 107 -11.77 -6.75 -0.02
N VAL A 108 -13.01 -6.52 0.39
CA VAL A 108 -13.67 -7.22 1.50
C VAL A 108 -14.62 -8.26 0.91
N ARG A 109 -14.43 -9.53 1.26
CA ARG A 109 -15.23 -10.65 0.76
C ARG A 109 -15.68 -11.54 1.91
N GLY A 110 -16.94 -11.95 1.90
CA GLY A 110 -17.45 -12.99 2.78
C GLY A 110 -16.92 -14.37 2.39
N PHE A 111 -17.16 -15.36 3.25
CA PHE A 111 -16.98 -16.77 2.90
C PHE A 111 -18.29 -17.32 2.33
N ASP A 112 -18.23 -17.93 1.14
CA ASP A 112 -19.41 -18.45 0.44
C ASP A 112 -19.93 -19.77 1.04
N SER A 113 -19.08 -20.51 1.74
CA SER A 113 -19.41 -21.81 2.34
C SER A 113 -18.48 -22.17 3.50
N GLY A 114 -18.89 -23.15 4.31
CA GLY A 114 -18.13 -23.66 5.46
C GLY A 114 -18.49 -22.99 6.79
N GLU A 115 -17.79 -23.33 7.85
CA GLU A 115 -18.05 -22.84 9.22
C GLU A 115 -17.82 -21.33 9.40
N LEU A 116 -17.10 -20.69 8.47
CA LEU A 116 -16.85 -19.24 8.47
C LEU A 116 -17.86 -18.46 7.62
N ALA A 117 -18.75 -19.15 6.89
CA ALA A 117 -19.83 -18.50 6.18
C ALA A 117 -20.79 -17.85 7.19
N TYR A 118 -21.31 -16.68 6.83
CA TYR A 118 -22.24 -15.98 7.70
C TYR A 118 -23.49 -16.83 7.95
N ASN A 119 -23.84 -16.95 9.23
CA ASN A 119 -25.06 -17.55 9.70
C ASN A 119 -25.79 -16.51 10.56
N ALA A 120 -27.06 -16.25 10.24
CA ALA A 120 -27.89 -15.29 10.97
C ALA A 120 -28.04 -15.63 12.47
N GLY A 121 -27.80 -16.89 12.87
CA GLY A 121 -27.81 -17.31 14.27
C GLY A 121 -26.59 -16.91 15.09
N ASP A 122 -25.43 -16.65 14.47
CA ASP A 122 -24.15 -16.56 15.19
C ASP A 122 -23.70 -15.12 15.50
N ALA A 123 -24.47 -14.10 15.06
CA ALA A 123 -24.20 -12.66 15.30
C ALA A 123 -22.76 -12.20 15.01
N VAL A 124 -22.02 -12.96 14.19
CA VAL A 124 -20.63 -12.70 13.82
C VAL A 124 -20.47 -12.95 12.32
N LEU A 125 -19.78 -12.03 11.67
CA LEU A 125 -19.46 -12.08 10.24
C LEU A 125 -17.95 -12.14 10.10
N VAL A 126 -17.43 -13.27 9.63
CA VAL A 126 -16.01 -13.40 9.29
C VAL A 126 -15.82 -13.08 7.82
N MET A 127 -14.83 -12.24 7.52
CA MET A 127 -14.53 -11.77 6.17
C MET A 127 -13.05 -11.93 5.87
N ARG A 128 -12.74 -12.18 4.61
CA ARG A 128 -11.40 -12.05 4.07
C ARG A 128 -11.22 -10.64 3.53
N VAL A 129 -10.19 -9.96 4.00
CA VAL A 129 -9.81 -8.62 3.54
C VAL A 129 -8.47 -8.72 2.83
N LYS A 130 -8.44 -8.31 1.57
CA LYS A 130 -7.21 -8.21 0.79
C LYS A 130 -6.92 -6.75 0.51
N VAL A 131 -5.76 -6.29 0.98
CA VAL A 131 -5.25 -4.95 0.73
C VAL A 131 -4.22 -5.04 -0.38
N SER A 132 -4.34 -4.23 -1.43
CA SER A 132 -3.41 -4.19 -2.56
C SER A 132 -2.97 -2.77 -2.91
N TRP A 133 -1.71 -2.62 -3.31
CA TRP A 133 -1.10 -1.34 -3.70
C TRP A 133 0.01 -1.57 -4.74
N PRO A 134 0.37 -0.55 -5.52
CA PRO A 134 -0.38 0.70 -5.72
C PRO A 134 -1.64 0.44 -6.56
N TYR A 135 -2.81 0.95 -6.15
CA TYR A 135 -4.06 0.81 -6.92
C TYR A 135 -4.21 1.92 -7.95
N ARG A 136 -4.33 3.18 -7.51
CA ARG A 136 -4.28 4.36 -8.36
C ARG A 136 -3.34 5.40 -7.77
N VAL A 137 -2.52 5.99 -8.63
CA VAL A 137 -1.54 7.00 -8.24
C VAL A 137 -1.98 8.34 -8.80
N LEU A 138 -1.97 9.36 -7.95
CA LEU A 138 -2.14 10.74 -8.37
C LEU A 138 -0.79 11.25 -8.88
N SER A 139 -0.73 11.66 -10.15
CA SER A 139 0.47 12.25 -10.75
C SER A 139 0.10 13.54 -11.46
N GLY A 140 0.76 14.66 -11.10
CA GLY A 140 0.47 15.97 -11.70
C GLY A 140 -0.99 16.41 -11.55
N GLY A 141 -1.67 16.03 -10.45
CA GLY A 141 -3.08 16.35 -10.21
C GLY A 141 -4.08 15.49 -10.99
N THR A 142 -3.62 14.49 -11.74
CA THR A 142 -4.47 13.55 -12.49
C THR A 142 -4.34 12.14 -11.90
N LEU A 143 -5.47 11.46 -11.65
CA LEU A 143 -5.46 10.05 -11.29
C LEU A 143 -5.10 9.22 -12.53
N LEU A 144 -4.01 8.46 -12.40
CA LEU A 144 -3.65 7.47 -13.41
C LEU A 144 -4.66 6.30 -13.40
N PRO A 145 -4.75 5.55 -14.52
CA PRO A 145 -5.51 4.31 -14.57
C PRO A 145 -5.12 3.36 -13.43
N ALA A 146 -6.06 2.49 -13.04
CA ALA A 146 -5.77 1.47 -12.05
C ALA A 146 -4.63 0.57 -12.55
N VAL A 147 -3.62 0.36 -11.69
CA VAL A 147 -2.52 -0.57 -11.94
C VAL A 147 -3.11 -1.98 -12.10
N GLU A 148 -2.62 -2.79 -13.02
CA GLU A 148 -3.15 -4.15 -13.19
C GLU A 148 -2.93 -4.99 -11.92
N ALA A 149 -3.87 -5.88 -11.60
CA ALA A 149 -3.81 -6.66 -10.35
C ALA A 149 -2.53 -7.50 -10.20
N LYS A 150 -1.92 -7.93 -11.31
CA LYS A 150 -0.66 -8.71 -11.32
C LYS A 150 0.57 -7.88 -10.93
N ASP A 151 0.50 -6.56 -11.10
CA ASP A 151 1.59 -5.62 -10.83
C ASP A 151 1.43 -4.96 -9.44
N ARG A 152 0.40 -5.37 -8.68
CA ARG A 152 0.17 -4.90 -7.31
C ARG A 152 0.79 -5.87 -6.31
N GLN A 153 1.36 -5.31 -5.26
CA GLN A 153 1.61 -6.04 -4.02
C GLN A 153 0.30 -6.20 -3.26
N SER A 154 0.20 -7.24 -2.43
CA SER A 154 -0.96 -7.41 -1.58
C SER A 154 -0.66 -8.15 -0.28
N ILE A 155 -1.46 -7.85 0.73
CA ILE A 155 -1.54 -8.60 1.98
C ILE A 155 -3.00 -9.00 2.22
N THR A 156 -3.21 -10.17 2.81
CA THR A 156 -4.53 -10.67 3.15
C THR A 156 -4.60 -10.97 4.63
N PHE A 157 -5.69 -10.57 5.27
CA PHE A 157 -6.01 -10.91 6.64
C PHE A 157 -7.50 -11.24 6.77
N ASN A 158 -7.86 -11.95 7.83
CA ASN A 158 -9.25 -12.20 8.16
C ASN A 158 -9.70 -11.23 9.25
N LEU A 159 -10.93 -10.76 9.14
CA LEU A 159 -11.54 -9.84 10.09
C LEU A 159 -12.89 -10.37 10.50
N ALA A 160 -13.18 -10.32 11.81
CA ALA A 160 -14.49 -10.68 12.35
C ALA A 160 -15.20 -9.40 12.77
N LEU A 161 -16.45 -9.25 12.29
CA LEU A 161 -17.32 -8.14 12.61
C LEU A 161 -18.51 -8.65 13.42
N ASN A 162 -18.86 -7.92 14.46
CA ASN A 162 -20.01 -8.14 15.31
C ASN A 162 -20.87 -6.87 15.37
N PRO A 163 -22.19 -7.00 15.61
CA PRO A 163 -23.12 -5.88 15.73
C PRO A 163 -22.74 -4.92 16.87
#